data_AF-A0A7D9H422-F1
#
_entry.id   AF-A0A7D9H422-F1
#
_cell.length_a   1.000
_cell.length_b   1.000
_cell.length_c   1.000
_cell.angle_alpha   90.00
_cell.angle_beta   90.00
_cell.angle_gamma   90.00
#
_symmetry.space_group_name_H-M   'P 1'
#
loop_
_entity.id
_entity.type
_entity.pdbx_description
1 polymer ?
#
loop_
_entity_poly.entity_id
_entity_poly.type
_entity_poly.pdbx_seq_one_letter_code
_entity_poly.pdbx_strand_id
1 'polypeptide(L)' 'MHLEQVLMRSGFLDPENPRLLMRRLRRLFIKAELDQNEVNILRGMLAALDPEDPKDLIE' A
#
# COMPACT_ATOMS: atom_id res chain seq x y z
N MET A 1 7.58 -0.15 1.90
CA MET A 1 7.74 -0.49 0.48
C MET A 1 6.54 -1.23 -0.10
N HIS A 2 5.76 -2.02 0.66
CA HIS A 2 4.59 -2.74 0.12
C HIS A 2 3.48 -1.83 -0.45
N LEU A 3 2.97 -0.85 0.30
CA LEU A 3 1.92 0.07 -0.18
C LEU A 3 2.28 0.75 -1.52
N GLU A 4 3.52 1.19 -1.68
CA GLU A 4 3.98 1.83 -2.91
C GLU A 4 3.95 0.87 -4.11
N GLN A 5 4.39 -0.37 -3.90
CA GLN A 5 4.34 -1.43 -4.92
C GLN A 5 2.90 -1.73 -5.34
N VAL A 6 2.00 -1.90 -4.37
CA VAL A 6 0.57 -2.13 -4.64
C VAL A 6 -0.03 -0.99 -5.45
N LEU A 7 0.25 0.27 -5.06
CA LEU A 7 -0.28 1.43 -5.78
C LEU A 7 0.29 1.55 -7.21
N MET A 8 1.57 1.19 -7.43
CA MET A 8 2.13 1.16 -8.78
C MET A 8 1.49 0.05 -9.62
N ARG A 9 1.41 -1.17 -9.08
CA ARG A 9 0.84 -2.34 -9.75
C ARG A 9 -0.64 -2.15 -10.08
N SER A 10 -1.39 -1.51 -9.19
CA SER A 10 -2.80 -1.18 -9.43
C SER A 10 -3.00 -0.02 -10.42
N GLY A 11 -1.92 0.60 -10.92
CA GLY A 11 -1.97 1.77 -11.80
C GLY A 11 -2.39 3.08 -11.12
N PHE A 12 -2.48 3.10 -9.78
CA PHE A 12 -2.88 4.30 -9.02
C PHE A 12 -1.73 5.29 -8.81
N LEU A 13 -0.50 4.77 -8.68
CA LEU A 13 0.72 5.57 -8.62
C LEU A 13 1.47 5.43 -9.95
N ASP A 14 1.54 6.53 -10.68
CA ASP A 14 2.42 6.68 -11.84
C ASP A 14 3.86 7.02 -11.35
N PRO A 15 4.86 6.16 -11.59
CA PRO A 15 6.23 6.39 -11.16
C PRO A 15 6.95 7.48 -11.98
N GLU A 16 6.47 7.80 -13.19
CA GLU A 16 7.04 8.86 -14.03
C GLU A 16 6.47 10.24 -13.66
N ASN A 17 5.29 10.26 -13.03
CA ASN A 17 4.72 11.45 -12.41
C ASN A 17 4.31 11.19 -10.95
N PRO A 18 5.30 10.94 -10.06
CA PRO A 18 5.04 10.65 -8.66
C PRO A 18 4.70 11.99 -7.99
N ARG A 19 3.44 12.39 -8.09
CA ARG A 19 2.89 13.55 -7.41
C ARG A 19 3.17 13.46 -5.90
N LEU A 20 2.60 14.37 -5.13
CA LEU A 20 2.73 14.40 -3.67
C LEU A 20 2.02 13.23 -2.94
N LEU A 21 1.53 12.20 -3.65
CA LEU A 21 0.72 11.12 -3.10
C LEU A 21 1.46 10.37 -1.98
N MET A 22 2.64 9.83 -2.26
CA MET A 22 3.42 9.09 -1.25
C MET A 22 3.78 9.95 -0.04
N ARG A 23 4.03 11.25 -0.26
CA ARG A 23 4.27 12.21 0.83
C ARG A 23 3.01 12.47 1.65
N ARG A 24 1.83 12.55 1.04
CA ARG A 24 0.54 12.73 1.72
C ARG A 24 0.16 11.49 2.52
N LEU A 25 0.33 10.29 1.95
CA LEU A 25 0.08 9.02 2.63
C LEU A 25 0.99 8.85 3.86
N ARG A 26 2.30 9.14 3.73
CA ARG A 26 3.21 9.13 4.88
C ARG A 26 2.73 10.05 6.00
N ARG A 27 2.33 11.30 5.67
CA ARG A 27 1.81 12.24 6.67
C ARG A 27 0.50 11.78 7.30
N LEU A 28 -0.38 11.14 6.52
CA LEU A 28 -1.63 10.58 7.02
C LEU A 28 -1.37 9.51 8.07
N PHE A 29 -0.51 8.53 7.77
CA PHE A 29 -0.21 7.45 8.71
C PHE A 29 0.52 7.93 9.96
N ILE A 30 1.43 8.90 9.83
CA ILE A 30 2.08 9.53 10.99
C ILE A 30 1.03 10.20 11.89
N LYS A 31 0.09 10.95 11.29
CA LYS A 31 -0.97 11.63 12.05
C LYS A 31 -1.98 10.66 12.67
N ALA A 32 -2.20 9.50 12.04
CA ALA A 32 -3.13 8.50 12.53
C ALA A 32 -2.61 7.75 13.76
N GLU A 33 -1.31 7.85 14.08
CA GLU A 33 -0.69 7.23 15.26
C GLU A 33 -1.03 5.74 15.42
N LEU A 34 -1.06 5.04 14.29
CA LEU A 34 -1.53 3.66 14.23
C LEU A 34 -0.69 2.72 15.10
N ASP A 35 -1.36 1.81 15.78
CA ASP A 35 -0.71 0.76 16.54
C ASP A 35 -0.26 -0.42 15.64
N GLN A 36 0.44 -1.37 16.24
CA GLN A 36 0.97 -2.53 15.51
C GLN A 36 -0.15 -3.41 14.93
N ASN A 37 -1.30 -3.50 15.59
CA ASN A 37 -2.42 -4.32 15.14
C ASN A 37 -3.10 -3.67 13.92
N GLU A 38 -3.34 -2.37 13.96
CA GLU A 38 -3.89 -1.60 12.85
C GLU A 38 -2.96 -1.64 11.62
N VAL A 39 -1.65 -1.53 11.83
CA VAL A 39 -0.66 -1.70 10.76
C VAL A 39 -0.72 -3.10 10.14
N ASN A 40 -0.96 -4.14 10.94
CA ASN A 40 -1.09 -5.51 10.43
C ASN A 40 -2.38 -5.68 9.62
N ILE A 41 -3.50 -5.12 10.08
CA ILE A 41 -4.76 -5.11 9.33
C ILE A 41 -4.58 -4.40 7.99
N LEU A 42 -3.97 -3.21 7.97
CA LEU A 42 -3.69 -2.48 6.75
C LEU A 42 -2.80 -3.26 5.78
N ARG A 43 -1.77 -3.95 6.29
CA ARG A 43 -0.96 -4.84 5.45
C ARG A 43 -1.77 -5.99 4.86
N GLY A 44 -2.64 -6.62 5.66
CA GLY A 44 -3.52 -7.68 5.18
C GLY A 44 -4.48 -7.21 4.09
N MET A 45 -5.06 -6.02 4.25
CA MET A 45 -5.89 -5.39 3.23
C MET A 45 -5.12 -5.09 1.95
N LEU A 46 -3.90 -4.55 2.06
CA LEU A 46 -3.06 -4.25 0.90
C LEU A 46 -2.63 -5.49 0.14
N ALA A 47 -2.30 -6.58 0.84
CA ALA A 47 -2.00 -7.86 0.22
C ALA A 47 -3.21 -8.39 -0.56
N ALA A 48 -4.40 -8.40 0.05
CA ALA A 48 -5.63 -8.85 -0.62
C ALA A 48 -6.06 -7.99 -1.83
N LEU A 49 -5.51 -6.78 -1.97
CA LEU A 49 -5.77 -5.87 -3.09
C LEU A 49 -4.59 -5.80 -4.08
N ASP A 50 -3.47 -6.44 -3.79
CA ASP A 50 -2.31 -6.44 -4.67
C ASP A 50 -2.62 -7.33 -5.90
N PRO A 51 -2.66 -6.77 -7.11
CA PRO A 51 -2.98 -7.53 -8.33
C PRO A 51 -1.97 -8.65 -8.64
N GLU A 52 -0.80 -8.64 -7.98
CA GLU A 52 0.23 -9.66 -8.10
C GLU A 52 0.50 -10.38 -6.76
N ASP A 53 -0.45 -10.39 -5.81
CA ASP A 53 -0.24 -11.11 -4.55
C ASP A 53 -0.06 -12.62 -4.84
N PRO A 54 1.05 -13.26 -4.43
CA PRO A 54 1.29 -14.68 -4.66
C PRO A 54 0.26 -15.64 -4.03
N LYS A 55 -0.78 -15.15 -3.35
CA LYS A 55 -1.92 -15.99 -2.95
C LYS A 55 -2.65 -16.61 -4.15
N ASP A 56 -2.63 -15.97 -5.32
CA ASP A 56 -3.24 -16.50 -6.54
C ASP A 56 -2.36 -17.56 -7.24
N LEU A 57 -1.15 -17.83 -6.74
CA LEU A 57 -0.20 -18.82 -7.30
C LEU A 57 -0.15 -20.14 -6.51
N ILE A 58 -0.94 -20.27 -5.44
CA ILE A 58 -0.96 -21.46 -4.56
C ILE A 58 -2.36 -22.13 -4.51
N GLU A 59 -3.29 -21.74 -5.38
CA GLU A 59 -4.52 -22.52 -5.68
C GLU A 59 -4.45 -23.26 -7.01
#